data_AF-A0A7S0AQE7-F1
#
_entry.id   AF-A0A7S0AQE7-F1
#
_cell.length_a   1.000
_cell.length_b   1.000
_cell.length_c   1.000
_cell.angle_alpha   90.00
_cell.angle_beta   90.00
_cell.angle_gamma   90.00
#
_symmetry.space_group_name_H-M   'P 1'
#
loop_
_entity.id
_entity.type
_entity.pdbx_description
1 polymer ?
#
loop_
_entity_poly.entity_id
_entity_poly.type
_entity_poly.pdbx_seq_one_letter_code
_entity_poly.pdbx_strand_id
1 'polypeptide(L)'
;AALPRCSTLRELYLRNNGIGDAGIAALAGALPQCLEQLGLEGNKIREAGAAALAAQLPRCPALARLYLSDNEAGEAGAAELAGALPHCAALRTLTLFGNGVGQAGGRRLRAVAPDLDLHIEAGAH
;
A
#
# COMPACT_ATOMS: atom_id res chain seq x y z
N ALA A 1 13.92 8.32 -13.89
CA ALA A 1 13.43 7.01 -13.40
C ALA A 1 13.07 6.13 -14.60
N ALA A 2 13.61 4.90 -14.68
CA ALA A 2 13.37 3.99 -15.82
C ALA A 2 12.15 3.08 -15.63
N LEU A 3 11.70 2.89 -14.39
CA LEU A 3 10.59 1.99 -14.03
C LEU A 3 9.27 2.26 -14.77
N PRO A 4 8.83 3.51 -15.04
CA PRO A 4 7.58 3.75 -15.78
C PRO A 4 7.60 3.20 -17.21
N ARG A 5 8.79 2.97 -17.79
CA ARG A 5 8.97 2.43 -19.14
C ARG A 5 9.10 0.90 -19.17
N CYS A 6 9.17 0.26 -18.00
CA CYS A 6 9.23 -1.20 -17.90
C CYS A 6 7.82 -1.78 -18.07
N SER A 7 7.41 -2.00 -19.32
CA SER A 7 6.08 -2.54 -19.68
C SER A 7 5.90 -4.03 -19.39
N THR A 8 6.96 -4.72 -18.97
CA THR A 8 6.96 -6.15 -18.66
C THR A 8 7.07 -6.45 -17.17
N LEU A 9 7.34 -5.45 -16.33
CA LEU A 9 7.52 -5.66 -14.90
C LEU A 9 6.15 -5.84 -14.22
N ARG A 10 5.82 -7.09 -13.87
CA ARG A 10 4.57 -7.45 -13.20
C ARG A 10 4.68 -7.50 -11.68
N GLU A 11 5.87 -7.79 -11.17
CA GLU A 11 6.08 -7.99 -9.74
C GLU A 11 7.32 -7.25 -9.27
N LEU A 12 7.20 -6.53 -8.16
CA LEU A 12 8.29 -5.81 -7.53
C LEU A 12 8.25 -6.03 -6.02
N TYR A 13 9.24 -6.75 -5.51
CA TYR A 13 9.40 -7.00 -4.08
C TYR A 13 10.64 -6.28 -3.56
N LEU A 14 10.44 -5.39 -2.60
CA LEU A 14 11.48 -4.55 -2.00
C LEU A 14 11.48 -4.67 -0.49
N ARG A 15 11.21 -5.86 0.04
CA ARG A 15 11.17 -6.12 1.50
C ARG A 15 12.47 -5.72 2.20
N ASN A 16 12.35 -5.12 3.39
CA ASN A 16 13.48 -4.82 4.29
C ASN A 16 14.60 -3.95 3.68
N ASN A 17 14.28 -3.00 2.80
CA ASN A 17 15.27 -2.11 2.17
C ASN A 17 15.38 -0.73 2.84
N GLY A 18 14.61 -0.47 3.89
CA GLY A 18 14.66 0.83 4.58
C GLY A 18 14.30 2.01 3.68
N ILE A 19 13.36 1.81 2.75
CA ILE A 19 12.93 2.82 1.76
C ILE A 19 12.50 4.13 2.45
N GLY A 20 11.74 4.04 3.55
CA GLY A 20 11.22 5.19 4.29
C GLY A 20 10.24 6.05 3.47
N ASP A 21 9.75 7.13 4.09
CA ASP A 21 8.70 7.98 3.51
C ASP A 21 9.12 8.67 2.20
N ALA A 22 10.34 9.22 2.16
CA ALA A 22 10.86 9.89 0.97
C ALA A 22 11.09 8.90 -0.18
N GLY A 23 11.61 7.71 0.13
CA GLY A 23 11.84 6.68 -0.88
C GLY A 23 10.54 6.14 -1.45
N ILE A 24 9.51 5.93 -0.63
CA ILE A 24 8.22 5.43 -1.13
C ILE A 24 7.49 6.50 -1.94
N ALA A 25 7.58 7.79 -1.55
CA ALA A 25 7.02 8.87 -2.35
C ALA A 25 7.65 8.93 -3.76
N ALA A 26 8.98 8.78 -3.84
CA ALA A 26 9.68 8.73 -5.12
C ALA A 26 9.35 7.46 -5.93
N LEU A 27 9.26 6.30 -5.27
CA LEU A 27 8.93 5.03 -5.91
C LEU A 27 7.49 5.02 -6.43
N ALA A 28 6.52 5.47 -5.62
CA ALA A 28 5.11 5.47 -5.95
C ALA A 28 4.81 6.30 -7.20
N GLY A 29 5.50 7.43 -7.38
CA GLY A 29 5.41 8.24 -8.62
C GLY A 29 6.08 7.61 -9.83
N ALA A 30 6.84 6.52 -9.66
CA ALA A 30 7.60 5.85 -10.70
C ALA A 30 7.15 4.40 -10.98
N LEU A 31 6.06 3.93 -10.35
CA LEU A 31 5.55 2.57 -10.56
C LEU A 31 5.08 2.37 -12.02
N PRO A 32 5.42 1.24 -12.66
CA PRO A 32 4.89 0.93 -13.99
C PRO A 32 3.39 0.63 -13.94
N GLN A 33 2.65 1.06 -14.96
CA GLN A 33 1.21 0.83 -15.06
C GLN A 33 0.83 -0.65 -15.21
N CYS A 34 1.77 -1.52 -15.63
CA CYS A 34 1.58 -2.96 -15.78
C CYS A 34 1.87 -3.76 -14.49
N LEU A 35 2.27 -3.10 -13.40
CA LEU A 35 2.62 -3.76 -12.16
C LEU A 35 1.37 -4.38 -11.52
N GLU A 36 1.44 -5.66 -11.21
CA GLU A 36 0.38 -6.45 -10.60
C GLU A 36 0.62 -6.71 -9.12
N GLN A 37 1.90 -6.77 -8.70
CA GLN A 37 2.28 -7.05 -7.32
C GLN A 37 3.35 -6.08 -6.84
N LEU A 38 3.13 -5.50 -5.66
CA LEU A 38 4.09 -4.64 -4.98
C LEU A 38 4.28 -5.10 -3.53
N GLY A 39 5.49 -5.55 -3.20
CA GLY A 39 5.89 -5.92 -1.84
C GLY A 39 6.80 -4.87 -1.23
N LEU A 40 6.38 -4.29 -0.12
CA LEU A 40 7.05 -3.21 0.61
C LEU A 40 7.18 -3.51 2.09
N GLU A 41 7.14 -4.78 2.48
CA GLU A 41 7.16 -5.16 3.89
C GLU A 41 8.48 -4.75 4.58
N GLY A 42 8.42 -4.27 5.81
CA GLY A 42 9.65 -3.97 6.58
C GLY A 42 10.43 -2.73 6.12
N ASN A 43 9.78 -1.72 5.54
CA ASN A 43 10.46 -0.58 4.89
C ASN A 43 10.42 0.74 5.67
N LYS A 44 9.93 0.74 6.91
CA LYS A 44 9.79 1.96 7.73
C LYS A 44 8.93 3.03 7.04
N ILE A 45 7.93 2.59 6.28
CA ILE A 45 6.93 3.48 5.67
C ILE A 45 6.00 3.93 6.79
N ARG A 46 6.04 5.21 7.11
CA ARG A 46 5.18 5.83 8.14
C ARG A 46 3.90 6.38 7.54
N GLU A 47 3.09 7.03 8.35
CA GLU A 47 1.87 7.73 7.94
C GLU A 47 2.06 8.61 6.70
N ALA A 48 3.13 9.41 6.65
CA ALA A 48 3.42 10.28 5.51
C ALA A 48 3.75 9.50 4.22
N GLY A 49 4.52 8.42 4.34
CA GLY A 49 4.83 7.54 3.21
C GLY A 49 3.60 6.76 2.72
N ALA A 50 2.75 6.32 3.65
CA ALA A 50 1.49 5.66 3.34
C ALA A 50 0.52 6.61 2.60
N ALA A 51 0.42 7.86 3.03
CA ALA A 51 -0.36 8.89 2.35
C ALA A 51 0.17 9.17 0.92
N ALA A 52 1.50 9.28 0.78
CA ALA A 52 2.13 9.46 -0.53
C ALA A 52 1.87 8.28 -1.48
N LEU A 53 1.93 7.05 -0.96
CA LEU A 53 1.57 5.85 -1.71
C LEU A 53 0.09 5.85 -2.09
N ALA A 54 -0.82 6.16 -1.15
CA ALA A 54 -2.25 6.23 -1.38
C ALA A 54 -2.61 7.20 -2.52
N ALA A 55 -1.97 8.37 -2.56
CA ALA A 55 -2.18 9.36 -3.62
C ALA A 55 -1.80 8.85 -5.03
N GLN A 56 -0.92 7.85 -5.14
CA GLN A 56 -0.47 7.30 -6.43
C GLN A 56 -1.12 5.95 -6.78
N LEU A 57 -1.70 5.22 -5.82
CA LEU A 57 -2.34 3.92 -6.08
C LEU A 57 -3.37 3.94 -7.23
N PRO A 58 -4.23 4.96 -7.38
CA PRO A 58 -5.19 5.03 -8.50
C PRO A 58 -4.54 5.08 -9.90
N ARG A 59 -3.24 5.38 -9.98
CA ARG A 59 -2.47 5.40 -11.23
C ARG A 59 -1.86 4.05 -11.60
N CYS A 60 -2.08 3.02 -10.79
CA CYS A 60 -1.59 1.66 -10.99
C CYS A 60 -2.76 0.73 -11.33
N PRO A 61 -3.32 0.79 -12.56
CA PRO A 61 -4.58 0.11 -12.91
C PRO A 61 -4.48 -1.42 -12.91
N ALA A 62 -3.28 -1.99 -13.00
CA ALA A 62 -3.05 -3.43 -12.96
C ALA A 62 -2.74 -3.98 -11.56
N LEU A 63 -2.55 -3.11 -10.55
CA LEU A 63 -2.06 -3.55 -9.24
C LEU A 63 -3.14 -4.35 -8.52
N ALA A 64 -2.88 -5.64 -8.36
CA ALA A 64 -3.79 -6.60 -7.74
C ALA A 64 -3.41 -6.91 -6.28
N ARG A 65 -2.12 -6.83 -5.94
CA ARG A 65 -1.62 -7.21 -4.61
C ARG A 65 -0.64 -6.17 -4.08
N LEU A 66 -0.94 -5.64 -2.91
CA LEU A 66 -0.09 -4.68 -2.20
C LEU A 66 0.23 -5.22 -0.81
N TYR A 67 1.51 -5.44 -0.55
CA TYR A 67 1.99 -5.93 0.74
C TYR A 67 2.74 -4.82 1.48
N LEU A 68 2.17 -4.37 2.59
CA LEU A 68 2.73 -3.30 3.43
C LEU A 68 3.02 -3.76 4.86
N SER A 69 3.00 -5.07 5.14
CA SER A 69 3.22 -5.57 6.49
C SER A 69 4.53 -5.10 7.13
N ASP A 70 4.60 -5.03 8.45
CA ASP A 70 5.78 -4.62 9.22
C ASP A 70 6.29 -3.22 8.83
N ASN A 71 5.38 -2.25 8.78
CA ASN A 71 5.69 -0.84 8.54
C ASN A 71 5.09 0.00 9.68
N GLU A 72 5.01 1.32 9.50
CA GLU A 72 4.54 2.26 10.54
C GLU A 72 3.40 3.12 9.96
N ALA A 73 2.56 2.56 9.08
CA ALA A 73 1.55 3.32 8.34
C ALA A 73 0.54 4.04 9.26
N GLY A 74 0.33 3.54 10.48
CA GLY A 74 -0.50 4.18 11.49
C GLY A 74 -1.99 4.25 11.13
N GLU A 75 -2.78 4.80 12.04
CA GLU A 75 -4.22 4.99 11.80
C GLU A 75 -4.47 6.05 10.71
N ALA A 76 -3.68 7.13 10.69
CA ALA A 76 -3.83 8.19 9.69
C ALA A 76 -3.47 7.69 8.28
N GLY A 77 -2.37 6.97 8.11
CA GLY A 77 -2.00 6.39 6.81
C GLY A 77 -2.98 5.31 6.35
N ALA A 78 -3.55 4.53 7.28
CA ALA A 78 -4.64 3.60 6.96
C ALA A 78 -5.90 4.31 6.44
N ALA A 79 -6.24 5.48 6.99
CA ALA A 79 -7.36 6.29 6.51
C ALA A 79 -7.11 6.84 5.10
N GLU A 80 -5.89 7.28 4.81
CA GLU A 80 -5.49 7.73 3.46
C GLU A 80 -5.55 6.58 2.44
N LEU A 81 -5.02 5.40 2.81
CA LEU A 81 -5.14 4.20 1.99
C LEU A 81 -6.61 3.86 1.74
N ALA A 82 -7.47 3.88 2.76
CA ALA A 82 -8.90 3.66 2.62
C ALA A 82 -9.56 4.65 1.65
N GLY A 83 -9.14 5.92 1.64
CA GLY A 83 -9.60 6.92 0.67
C GLY A 83 -9.24 6.60 -0.78
N ALA A 84 -8.10 5.93 -1.01
CA ALA A 84 -7.63 5.57 -2.35
C ALA A 84 -8.23 4.26 -2.88
N LEU A 85 -8.59 3.32 -2.00
CA LEU A 85 -9.07 1.98 -2.38
C LEU A 85 -10.25 1.97 -3.38
N PRO A 86 -11.29 2.83 -3.25
CA PRO A 86 -12.39 2.88 -4.21
C PRO A 86 -11.96 3.18 -5.66
N HIS A 87 -10.78 3.76 -5.84
CA HIS A 87 -10.21 4.10 -7.14
C HIS A 87 -9.22 3.06 -7.67
N CYS A 88 -9.01 1.96 -6.93
CA CYS A 88 -8.06 0.89 -7.26
C CYS A 88 -8.81 -0.35 -7.76
N ALA A 89 -9.34 -0.30 -8.98
CA ALA A 89 -10.27 -1.32 -9.51
C ALA A 89 -9.71 -2.75 -9.58
N ALA A 90 -8.39 -2.91 -9.72
CA ALA A 90 -7.73 -4.21 -9.81
C ALA A 90 -7.28 -4.77 -8.44
N LEU A 91 -7.25 -3.95 -7.38
CA LEU A 91 -6.70 -4.40 -6.10
C LEU A 91 -7.60 -5.47 -5.48
N ARG A 92 -6.99 -6.58 -5.08
CA ARG A 92 -7.67 -7.74 -4.47
C ARG A 92 -7.08 -8.11 -3.12
N THR A 93 -5.79 -7.82 -2.89
CA THR A 93 -5.13 -8.12 -1.61
C THR A 93 -4.41 -6.89 -1.09
N LEU A 94 -4.62 -6.60 0.20
CA LEU A 94 -3.86 -5.60 0.95
C LEU A 94 -3.45 -6.18 2.30
N THR A 95 -2.15 -6.19 2.58
CA THR A 95 -1.64 -6.58 3.89
C THR A 95 -1.06 -5.39 4.64
N LEU A 96 -1.49 -5.20 5.88
CA LEU A 96 -1.15 -4.12 6.78
C LEU A 96 -0.92 -4.67 8.21
N PHE A 97 -0.51 -5.94 8.33
CA PHE A 97 -0.12 -6.50 9.62
C PHE A 97 1.12 -5.77 10.15
N GLY A 98 1.24 -5.56 11.46
CA GLY A 98 2.39 -4.86 12.04
C GLY A 98 2.51 -3.41 11.56
N ASN A 99 1.40 -2.69 11.37
CA ASN A 99 1.39 -1.29 10.92
C ASN A 99 0.76 -0.31 11.91
N GLY A 100 0.20 -0.78 13.02
CA GLY A 100 -0.45 0.10 13.99
C GLY A 100 -1.67 0.84 13.42
N VAL A 101 -2.42 0.20 12.50
CA VAL A 101 -3.58 0.80 11.81
C VAL A 101 -4.74 1.18 12.74
N GLY A 102 -4.75 0.68 13.98
CA GLY A 102 -5.78 0.95 14.97
C GLY A 102 -7.14 0.35 14.61
N GLN A 103 -8.09 0.40 15.55
CA GLN A 103 -9.45 -0.08 15.30
C GLN A 103 -10.19 0.80 14.29
N ALA A 104 -10.02 2.12 14.35
CA ALA A 104 -10.75 3.02 13.46
C ALA A 104 -10.23 2.94 12.02
N GLY A 105 -8.91 2.88 11.83
CA GLY A 105 -8.30 2.65 10.51
C GLY A 105 -8.72 1.31 9.92
N GLY A 106 -8.66 0.23 10.71
CA GLY A 106 -9.14 -1.10 10.29
C GLY A 106 -10.62 -1.12 9.88
N ARG A 107 -11.50 -0.45 10.64
CA ARG A 107 -12.94 -0.33 10.29
C ARG A 107 -13.15 0.44 8.98
N ARG A 108 -12.41 1.55 8.77
CA ARG A 108 -12.50 2.33 7.54
C ARG A 108 -12.09 1.51 6.32
N LEU A 109 -10.95 0.81 6.38
CA LEU A 109 -10.47 -0.06 5.31
C LEU A 109 -11.51 -1.14 4.94
N ARG A 110 -12.11 -1.80 5.93
CA ARG A 110 -13.17 -2.80 5.71
C ARG A 110 -14.45 -2.19 5.12
N ALA A 111 -14.81 -0.99 5.53
CA ALA A 111 -16.03 -0.32 5.07
C ALA A 111 -15.96 0.08 3.59
N VAL A 112 -14.78 0.52 3.12
CA VAL A 112 -14.59 0.98 1.73
C VAL A 112 -14.24 -0.15 0.76
N ALA A 113 -13.75 -1.28 1.27
CA ALA A 113 -13.30 -2.40 0.45
C ALA A 113 -13.72 -3.75 1.07
N PRO A 114 -15.04 -4.04 1.10
CA PRO A 114 -15.56 -5.25 1.73
C PRO A 114 -15.13 -6.56 1.02
N ASP A 115 -14.89 -6.49 -0.30
CA ASP A 115 -14.48 -7.64 -1.12
C ASP A 115 -12.95 -7.80 -1.20
N LEU A 116 -12.20 -6.93 -0.52
CA LEU A 116 -10.73 -6.97 -0.51
C LEU A 116 -10.25 -8.00 0.51
N ASP A 117 -9.33 -8.85 0.10
CA ASP A 117 -8.57 -9.72 0.98
C ASP A 117 -7.62 -8.87 1.85
N LEU A 118 -8.19 -8.36 2.95
CA LEU A 118 -7.55 -7.42 3.86
C LEU A 118 -7.00 -8.14 5.10
N HIS A 119 -5.67 -8.16 5.21
CA HIS A 119 -4.97 -8.68 6.37
C HIS A 119 -4.46 -7.52 7.25
N ILE A 120 -5.16 -7.24 8.34
CA ILE A 120 -4.78 -6.27 9.38
C ILE A 120 -4.61 -6.98 10.72
N GLU A 121 -3.88 -6.38 11.65
CA GLU A 121 -3.81 -6.87 13.03
C GLU A 121 -5.22 -7.04 13.61
N ALA A 122 -5.49 -8.19 14.22
CA ALA A 122 -6.67 -8.36 15.06
C ALA A 122 -6.46 -7.48 16.29
N GLY A 123 -7.26 -6.43 16.44
CA GLY A 123 -7.14 -5.53 17.58
C GLY A 123 -7.14 -6.31 18.89
N ALA A 124 -6.05 -6.22 19.65
CA ALA A 124 -6.01 -6.70 21.01
C ALA A 124 -7.05 -5.92 21.83
N HIS A 125 -7.85 -6.66 22.58
CA HIS A 125 -8.87 -6.16 23.51
C HIS A 125 -8.28 -5.30 24.62
#